data_AF-A0AAE1WT80-F1
#
_entry.id   AF-A0AAE1WT80-F1
#
_cell.length_a   1.000
_cell.length_b   1.000
_cell.length_c   1.000
_cell.angle_alpha   90.00
_cell.angle_beta   90.00
_cell.angle_gamma   90.00
#
_symmetry.space_group_name_H-M   'P 1'
#
loop_
_entity.id
_entity.type
_entity.pdbx_description
1 polymer ?
#
loop_
_entity_poly.entity_id
_entity_poly.type
_entity_poly.pdbx_seq_one_letter_code
_entity_poly.pdbx_strand_id
1 'polypeptide(L)'
;MEHDLLLHALDLTQPAIESMLSDLQPHFVFFDFMHWLPGLARRLKIKSVYYTPVSPAVAGFFAEGLLVEDLMNGPPGFPTPIRLYKHAALELMWFNAEKGRGA
;
A
#
# COMPACT_ATOMS: atom_id res chain seq x y z
N MET A 1 2.56 -10.67 12.15
CA MET A 1 2.07 -12.05 12.27
C MET A 1 0.72 -12.25 11.57
N GLU A 2 -0.37 -11.54 11.89
CA GLU A 2 -1.61 -11.62 11.09
C GLU A 2 -1.51 -10.87 9.74
N HIS A 3 -0.85 -9.71 9.73
CA HIS A 3 -0.65 -8.88 8.55
C HIS A 3 0.19 -9.56 7.45
N ASP A 4 1.12 -10.42 7.85
CA ASP A 4 1.96 -11.18 6.92
C ASP A 4 1.13 -12.21 6.13
N LEU A 5 0.10 -12.81 6.76
CA LEU A 5 -0.78 -13.77 6.10
C LEU A 5 -1.69 -13.09 5.07
N LEU A 6 -2.18 -11.89 5.35
CA LEU A 6 -2.99 -11.13 4.38
C LEU A 6 -2.15 -10.73 3.17
N LEU A 7 -0.93 -10.20 3.39
CA LEU A 7 -0.02 -9.86 2.29
C LEU A 7 0.33 -11.11 1.47
N HIS A 8 0.61 -12.24 2.12
CA HIS A 8 0.88 -13.49 1.43
C HIS A 8 -0.33 -13.97 0.61
N ALA A 9 -1.54 -13.90 1.16
CA ALA A 9 -2.75 -14.24 0.44
C ALA A 9 -2.95 -13.33 -0.79
N LEU A 10 -2.68 -12.02 -0.67
CA LEU A 10 -2.71 -11.08 -1.79
C LEU A 10 -1.64 -11.42 -2.85
N ASP A 11 -0.43 -11.77 -2.44
CA ASP A 11 0.64 -12.19 -3.35
C ASP A 11 0.24 -13.45 -4.15
N LEU A 12 -0.45 -14.40 -3.51
CA LEU A 12 -0.96 -15.61 -4.17
C LEU A 12 -2.06 -15.33 -5.21
N THR A 13 -2.70 -14.16 -5.19
CA THR A 13 -3.68 -13.77 -6.22
C THR A 13 -3.05 -13.28 -7.52
N GLN A 14 -1.74 -12.97 -7.53
CA GLN A 14 -1.05 -12.39 -8.69
C GLN A 14 -1.29 -13.16 -10.00
N PRO A 15 -1.18 -14.50 -10.07
CA PRO A 15 -1.37 -15.22 -11.33
C PRO A 15 -2.79 -15.10 -11.89
N ALA A 16 -3.80 -15.11 -11.02
CA ALA A 16 -5.19 -14.97 -11.43
C ALA A 16 -5.47 -13.55 -11.96
N ILE A 17 -4.94 -12.52 -11.28
CA ILE A 17 -5.08 -11.14 -11.72
C ILE A 17 -4.32 -10.89 -13.04
N GLU A 18 -3.13 -11.47 -13.22
CA GLU A 18 -2.38 -11.39 -14.49
C GLU A 18 -3.16 -11.99 -15.66
N SER A 19 -3.81 -13.14 -15.46
CA SER A 19 -4.69 -13.73 -16.47
C SER A 19 -5.85 -12.79 -16.81
N MET A 20 -6.56 -12.30 -15.79
CA MET A 20 -7.71 -11.40 -16.00
C MET A 20 -7.32 -10.09 -16.71
N LEU A 21 -6.21 -9.48 -16.35
CA LEU A 21 -5.74 -8.24 -16.99
C LEU A 21 -5.30 -8.47 -18.43
N SER A 22 -4.72 -9.64 -18.73
CA SER A 22 -4.32 -10.01 -20.08
C SER A 22 -5.54 -10.23 -20.99
N ASP A 23 -6.61 -10.81 -20.45
CA ASP A 23 -7.84 -11.09 -21.20
C ASP A 23 -8.70 -9.83 -21.38
N LEU A 24 -8.86 -9.02 -20.32
CA LEU A 24 -9.72 -7.84 -20.33
C LEU A 24 -9.08 -6.62 -21.01
N GLN A 25 -7.74 -6.54 -21.01
CA GLN A 25 -6.95 -5.44 -21.56
C GLN A 25 -7.48 -4.03 -21.20
N PRO A 26 -7.71 -3.73 -19.90
CA PRO A 26 -8.27 -2.45 -19.51
C PRO A 26 -7.29 -1.29 -19.76
N HIS A 27 -7.82 -0.08 -19.94
CA HIS A 27 -7.00 1.13 -20.07
C HIS A 27 -6.31 1.52 -18.76
N PHE A 28 -6.98 1.25 -17.62
CA PHE A 28 -6.49 1.54 -16.29
C PHE A 28 -6.93 0.47 -15.29
N VAL A 29 -6.11 0.28 -14.25
CA VAL A 29 -6.45 -0.53 -13.08
C VAL A 29 -6.31 0.34 -11.82
N PHE A 30 -7.35 0.34 -10.99
CA PHE A 30 -7.32 0.91 -9.65
C PHE A 30 -6.93 -0.16 -8.65
N PHE A 31 -6.10 0.18 -7.67
CA PHE A 31 -5.63 -0.79 -6.69
C PHE A 31 -5.29 -0.18 -5.35
N ASP A 32 -5.44 -0.99 -4.31
CA ASP A 32 -4.88 -0.77 -2.98
C ASP A 32 -3.91 -1.91 -2.64
N PHE A 33 -2.98 -1.68 -1.71
CA PHE A 33 -2.03 -2.59 -1.01
C PHE A 33 -1.16 -3.58 -1.79
N MET A 34 -1.50 -3.97 -3.01
CA MET A 34 -0.81 -4.93 -3.85
C MET A 34 0.44 -4.31 -4.47
N HIS A 35 1.56 -4.37 -3.77
CA HIS A 35 2.85 -3.81 -4.20
C HIS A 35 3.29 -4.30 -5.60
N TRP A 36 2.93 -5.53 -5.98
CA TRP A 36 3.30 -6.15 -7.25
C TRP A 36 2.46 -5.67 -8.44
N LEU A 37 1.26 -5.10 -8.21
CA LEU A 37 0.32 -4.77 -9.28
C LEU A 37 0.82 -3.66 -10.22
N PRO A 38 1.43 -2.55 -9.76
CA PRO A 38 2.00 -1.55 -10.66
C PRO A 38 3.08 -2.12 -11.60
N GLY A 39 3.87 -3.06 -11.10
CA GLY A 39 4.87 -3.77 -11.88
C GLY A 39 4.22 -4.64 -12.96
N LEU A 40 3.21 -5.43 -12.58
CA LEU A 40 2.43 -6.26 -13.50
C LEU A 40 1.73 -5.41 -14.58
N ALA A 41 0.97 -4.39 -14.18
CA ALA A 41 0.24 -3.51 -15.08
C ALA A 41 1.19 -2.86 -16.11
N ARG A 42 2.38 -2.43 -15.68
CA ARG A 42 3.41 -1.89 -16.58
C ARG A 42 3.86 -2.89 -17.63
N ARG A 43 4.10 -4.16 -17.26
CA ARG A 43 4.46 -5.22 -18.24
C ARG A 43 3.36 -5.42 -19.29
N LEU A 44 2.10 -5.32 -18.86
CA LEU A 44 0.92 -5.44 -19.73
C LEU A 44 0.56 -4.13 -20.45
N LYS A 45 1.34 -3.05 -20.29
CA LYS A 45 1.07 -1.71 -20.85
C LYS A 45 -0.26 -1.08 -20.39
N ILE A 46 -0.70 -1.42 -19.18
CA ILE A 46 -1.90 -0.89 -18.51
C ILE A 46 -1.48 0.23 -17.55
N LYS A 47 -2.24 1.34 -17.51
CA LYS A 47 -2.01 2.40 -16.51
C LYS A 47 -2.49 1.95 -15.14
N SER A 48 -1.69 2.13 -14.10
CA SER A 48 -2.10 1.85 -12.72
C SER A 48 -2.38 3.15 -11.96
N VAL A 49 -3.43 3.14 -11.14
CA VAL A 49 -3.83 4.27 -10.28
C VAL A 49 -3.96 3.75 -8.85
N TYR A 50 -3.13 4.27 -7.95
CA TYR A 50 -3.23 3.93 -6.53
C TYR A 50 -4.49 4.56 -5.95
N TYR A 51 -5.39 3.72 -5.44
CA TYR A 51 -6.61 4.13 -4.76
C TYR A 51 -6.41 3.95 -3.26
N THR A 52 -6.57 5.04 -2.51
CA THR A 52 -6.52 5.00 -1.05
C THR A 52 -7.84 5.50 -0.47
N PRO A 53 -8.49 4.73 0.42
CA PRO A 53 -9.71 5.19 1.09
C PRO A 53 -9.42 6.18 2.22
N VAL A 54 -8.14 6.39 2.58
CA VAL A 54 -7.76 7.28 3.68
C VAL A 54 -7.71 8.74 3.22
N SER A 55 -7.88 9.67 4.16
CA SER A 55 -7.77 11.09 3.86
C SER A 55 -6.34 11.47 3.45
N PRO A 56 -6.13 12.56 2.68
CA PRO A 56 -4.79 13.05 2.36
C PRO A 56 -3.93 13.34 3.59
N ALA A 57 -4.56 13.74 4.70
CA ALA A 57 -3.88 13.93 5.97
C ALA A 57 -3.32 12.61 6.53
N VAL A 58 -4.05 11.50 6.44
CA VAL A 58 -3.48 10.19 6.81
C VAL A 58 -2.48 9.73 5.75
N ALA A 59 -2.75 10.04 4.48
CA ALA A 59 -1.91 9.61 3.37
C ALA A 59 -0.48 10.16 3.44
N GLY A 60 -0.31 11.38 3.93
CA GLY A 60 1.01 12.00 4.11
C GLY A 60 1.92 11.24 5.09
N PHE A 61 1.36 10.47 6.03
CA PHE A 61 2.15 9.60 6.89
C PHE A 61 2.76 8.40 6.14
N PHE A 62 2.23 8.00 4.97
CA PHE A 62 2.83 6.94 4.15
C PHE A 62 4.00 7.44 3.29
N ALA A 63 4.07 8.74 3.00
CA ALA A 63 4.92 9.27 1.94
C ALA A 63 6.41 9.41 2.32
N GLU A 64 6.76 9.35 3.61
CA GLU A 64 8.09 9.76 4.06
C GLU A 64 8.99 8.67 4.69
N GLY A 65 8.62 7.39 4.64
CA GLY A 65 9.51 6.32 5.14
C GLY A 65 9.93 6.51 6.61
N LEU A 66 9.06 7.16 7.37
CA LEU A 66 9.32 7.68 8.71
C LEU A 66 9.40 6.57 9.76
N LEU A 67 10.28 6.73 10.74
CA LEU A 67 10.31 5.85 11.92
C LEU A 67 9.01 6.02 12.71
N VAL A 68 8.69 5.07 13.59
CA VAL A 68 7.48 5.15 14.44
C VAL A 68 7.46 6.47 15.21
N GLU A 69 8.62 6.91 15.69
CA GLU A 69 8.79 8.15 16.43
C GLU A 69 8.46 9.39 15.59
N ASP A 70 8.77 9.35 14.29
CA ASP A 70 8.48 10.42 13.34
C ASP A 70 6.98 10.44 12.97
N LEU A 71 6.36 9.26 12.83
CA LEU A 71 4.91 9.10 12.64
C LEU A 71 4.09 9.63 13.83
N MET A 72 4.61 9.51 15.05
CA MET A 72 3.94 10.04 16.26
C MET A 72 3.91 11.57 16.31
N ASN A 73 4.92 12.23 15.75
CA ASN A 73 5.07 13.68 15.80
C ASN A 73 4.51 14.40 14.57
N GLY A 74 4.20 13.65 13.50
CA GLY A 74 3.75 14.19 12.22
C GLY A 74 4.94 14.58 11.33
N PRO A 75 4.82 14.42 10.00
CA PRO A 75 5.84 14.89 9.06
C PRO A 75 6.16 16.39 9.24
N PRO A 76 7.38 16.86 8.94
CA PRO A 76 7.68 18.28 8.93
C PRO A 76 6.73 19.06 7.99
N GLY A 77 6.05 20.08 8.51
CA GLY A 77 5.10 20.89 7.73
C GLY A 77 3.68 20.33 7.67
N PHE A 78 3.38 19.22 8.35
CA PHE A 78 2.02 18.71 8.47
C PHE A 78 1.12 19.63 9.33
N PRO A 79 -0.19 19.70 9.06
CA PRO A 79 -1.10 20.52 9.84
C PRO A 79 -1.11 20.08 11.32
N THR A 80 -0.65 20.96 12.22
CA THR A 80 -0.78 20.74 13.67
C THR A 80 -2.28 20.84 14.06
N PRO A 81 -2.81 19.97 14.94
CA PRO A 81 -2.12 19.07 15.88
C PRO A 81 -2.36 17.56 15.62
N ILE A 82 -2.46 17.10 14.37
CA ILE A 82 -2.76 15.68 14.09
C ILE A 82 -1.54 14.81 14.46
N ARG A 83 -1.70 13.93 15.44
CA ARG A 83 -0.70 12.96 15.90
C ARG A 83 -1.28 11.56 15.83
N LEU A 84 -0.47 10.59 15.43
CA LEU A 84 -0.84 9.18 15.55
C LEU A 84 -0.57 8.72 16.98
N TYR A 85 -1.39 7.80 17.48
CA TYR A 85 -1.05 7.03 18.68
C TYR A 85 -0.07 5.91 18.30
N LYS A 86 0.71 5.41 19.27
CA LYS A 86 1.75 4.40 19.01
C LYS A 86 1.20 3.15 18.33
N HIS A 87 0.02 2.69 18.75
CA HIS A 87 -0.63 1.53 18.12
C HIS A 87 -1.02 1.82 16.66
N ALA A 88 -1.55 3.01 16.36
CA ALA A 88 -1.91 3.43 15.01
C ALA A 88 -0.68 3.61 14.11
N ALA A 89 0.44 4.13 14.65
CA ALA A 89 1.70 4.23 13.92
C ALA A 89 2.29 2.85 13.58
N LEU A 90 2.17 1.87 14.49
CA LEU A 90 2.60 0.49 14.26
C LEU A 90 1.75 -0.22 13.19
N GLU A 91 0.43 -0.03 13.21
CA GLU A 91 -0.46 -0.52 12.14
C GLU A 91 -0.12 0.15 10.80
N LEU A 92 0.28 1.42 10.81
CA LEU A 92 0.68 2.14 9.61
C LEU A 92 1.96 1.58 8.96
N MET A 93 2.93 1.13 9.75
CA MET A 93 4.18 0.55 9.21
C MET A 93 3.95 -0.67 8.33
N TRP A 94 2.86 -1.41 8.55
CA TRP A 94 2.47 -2.52 7.69
C TRP A 94 2.25 -2.06 6.24
N PHE A 95 1.64 -0.91 6.00
CA PHE A 95 1.36 -0.45 4.62
C PHE A 95 2.61 -0.32 3.74
N ASN A 96 3.79 -0.13 4.36
CA ASN A 96 5.08 -0.02 3.67
C ASN A 96 5.81 -1.37 3.52
N ALA A 97 5.22 -2.49 3.95
CA ALA A 97 5.85 -3.80 3.82
C ALA A 97 5.85 -4.27 2.36
N GLU A 98 7.05 -4.40 1.79
CA GLU A 98 7.24 -4.67 0.35
C GLU A 98 6.88 -6.09 -0.09
N LYS A 99 6.67 -7.04 0.83
CA LYS A 99 6.27 -8.43 0.53
C LYS A 99 5.78 -9.15 1.77
N GLY A 100 4.72 -9.95 1.65
CA GLY A 100 4.31 -10.86 2.72
C GLY A 100 5.42 -11.87 2.99
N ARG A 101 5.96 -11.92 4.21
CA ARG A 101 6.87 -12.99 4.62
C ARG A 101 6.03 -14.24 4.90
N GLY A 102 5.89 -15.11 3.90
CA GLY A 102 5.35 -16.45 4.10
C GLY A 102 6.34 -17.28 4.91
N ALA A 103 5.84 -17.97 5.94
CA ALA A 103 6.57 -18.95 6.75
C ALA A 103 7.04 -20.16 5.91
#